data_AF-A0A7V0XWX3-F1
#
_entry.id   AF-A0A7V0XWX3-F1
#
_cell.length_a   1.000
_cell.length_b   1.000
_cell.length_c   1.000
_cell.angle_alpha   90.00
_cell.angle_beta   90.00
_cell.angle_gamma   90.00
#
_symmetry.space_group_name_H-M   'P 1'
#
loop_
_entity.id
_entity.type
_entity.pdbx_description
1 polymer ?
#
loop_
_entity_poly.entity_id
_entity_poly.type
_entity_poly.pdbx_seq_one_letter_code
_entity_poly.pdbx_strand_id
1 'polypeptide(L)' 'MNKIFIPLLEMLGFFLVICGIALWLIHNSYFWASLLIGVGGVMVLVGMWIEKRYVGYYED' A
#
# COMPACT_ATOMS: atom_id res chain seq x y z
N MET A 1 3.38 16.94 9.91
CA MET A 1 2.67 15.65 10.03
C MET A 1 3.64 14.64 10.62
N ASN A 2 3.23 13.88 11.65
CA ASN A 2 4.14 12.94 12.33
C ASN A 2 4.72 11.96 11.31
N LYS A 3 6.06 11.89 11.24
CA LYS A 3 6.85 11.03 10.33
C LYS A 3 6.51 9.54 10.42
N ILE A 4 5.72 9.12 11.41
CA ILE A 4 5.27 7.76 11.67
C ILE A 4 4.06 7.37 10.80
N PHE A 5 3.20 8.32 10.42
CA PHE A 5 1.95 7.98 9.71
C PHE A 5 2.18 7.52 8.27
N ILE A 6 3.27 7.96 7.64
CA ILE A 6 3.57 7.60 6.25
C ILE A 6 4.03 6.13 6.13
N PRO A 7 5.03 5.65 6.91
CA PRO A 7 5.39 4.24 6.90
C PRO A 7 4.24 3.33 7.41
N LEU A 8 3.37 3.85 8.29
CA LEU A 8 2.16 3.12 8.70
C LEU A 8 1.17 2.95 7.53
N LEU A 9 0.98 3.99 6.71
CA LEU A 9 0.13 3.94 5.51
C LEU A 9 0.66 2.93 4.49
N GLU A 10 1.97 2.92 4.27
CA GLU A 10 2.63 1.96 3.38
C GLU A 10 2.48 0.53 3.89
N MET A 11 2.73 0.30 5.18
CA MET A 11 2.60 -1.03 5.78
C MET A 11 1.16 -1.57 5.67
N LEU A 12 0.15 -0.71 5.84
CA LEU A 12 -1.25 -1.06 5.61
C LEU A 12 -1.53 -1.37 4.13
N GLY A 13 -0.94 -0.61 3.21
CA GLY A 13 -1.03 -0.86 1.78
C GLY A 13 -0.47 -2.23 1.39
N PHE A 14 0.72 -2.58 1.89
CA PHE A 14 1.33 -3.90 1.69
C PHE A 14 0.46 -5.03 2.26
N PHE A 15 -0.09 -4.83 3.46
CA PHE A 15 -0.99 -5.81 4.08
C PHE A 15 -2.22 -6.06 3.22
N LEU A 16 -2.85 -5.01 2.69
CA LEU A 16 -4.01 -5.12 1.77
C LEU A 16 -3.67 -5.87 0.48
N VAL A 17 -2.49 -5.64 -0.09
CA VAL A 17 -2.03 -6.38 -1.28
C VAL A 17 -1.88 -7.86 -0.97
N ILE A 18 -1.26 -8.22 0.16
CA ILE A 18 -1.11 -9.62 0.58
C ILE A 18 -2.48 -10.27 0.82
N CYS A 19 -3.39 -9.57 1.50
CA CYS A 19 -4.77 -10.06 1.69
C CYS A 19 -5.50 -10.27 0.36
N GLY A 20 -5.33 -9.37 -0.61
CA GLY A 20 -5.91 -9.52 -1.94
C GLY A 20 -5.34 -10.72 -2.70
N ILE A 21 -4.03 -10.96 -2.62
CA ILE A 21 -3.38 -12.16 -3.20
C ILE A 21 -3.89 -13.43 -2.52
N ALA A 22 -4.03 -13.43 -1.19
CA ALA A 22 -4.58 -14.57 -0.46
C ALA A 22 -6.04 -14.86 -0.87
N LEU A 23 -6.88 -13.83 -1.01
CA LEU A 23 -8.25 -13.94 -1.51
C LEU A 23 -8.30 -14.51 -2.93
N TRP A 24 -7.34 -14.12 -3.77
CA TRP A 24 -7.20 -14.64 -5.13
C TRP A 24 -6.93 -16.15 -5.12
N LEU A 25 -5.97 -16.59 -4.30
CA LEU A 25 -5.51 -17.98 -4.25
C LEU A 25 -6.47 -18.91 -3.49
N ILE A 26 -7.09 -18.45 -2.40
CA ILE A 26 -7.87 -19.30 -1.49
C ILE A 26 -9.36 -19.31 -1.85
N HIS A 27 -9.91 -18.15 -2.21
CA HIS A 27 -11.37 -17.97 -2.35
C HIS A 27 -11.82 -17.83 -3.81
N ASN A 28 -10.91 -17.94 -4.78
CA ASN A 28 -11.20 -17.81 -6.22
C ASN A 28 -11.98 -16.53 -6.59
N SER A 29 -11.83 -15.50 -5.75
CA SER A 29 -12.64 -14.29 -5.79
C SER A 29 -11.87 -13.18 -6.48
N TYR A 30 -11.76 -13.28 -7.80
CA TYR A 30 -10.91 -12.42 -8.62
C TYR A 30 -11.29 -10.93 -8.51
N PHE A 31 -12.57 -10.60 -8.53
CA PHE A 31 -13.05 -9.22 -8.48
C PHE A 31 -12.61 -8.51 -7.19
N TRP A 32 -12.87 -9.15 -6.04
CA TRP A 32 -12.52 -8.60 -4.73
C TRP A 32 -11.02 -8.59 -4.48
N ALA A 33 -10.31 -9.62 -4.95
CA ALA A 33 -8.86 -9.67 -4.89
C ALA A 33 -8.23 -8.51 -5.67
N SER A 34 -8.63 -8.29 -6.92
CA SER A 34 -8.12 -7.20 -7.76
C SER A 34 -8.42 -5.83 -7.16
N LEU A 35 -9.59 -5.64 -6.55
CA LEU A 35 -9.95 -4.39 -5.88
C LEU A 35 -9.03 -4.12 -4.67
N LEU A 36 -8.79 -5.12 -3.82
CA LEU A 36 -7.92 -4.98 -2.65
C LEU A 36 -6.45 -4.76 -3.03
N ILE A 37 -5.96 -5.47 -4.04
CA ILE A 37 -4.61 -5.27 -4.57
C ILE A 37 -4.47 -3.87 -5.15
N GLY A 38 -5.46 -3.41 -5.92
CA GLY A 38 -5.48 -2.06 -6.48
C GLY A 38 -5.45 -0.98 -5.41
N VAL A 39 -6.34 -1.06 -4.42
CA VAL A 39 -6.39 -0.10 -3.30
C VAL A 39 -5.11 -0.12 -2.48
N GLY A 40 -4.62 -1.31 -2.10
CA GLY A 40 -3.38 -1.45 -1.34
C GLY A 40 -2.16 -0.91 -2.09
N GLY A 41 -2.05 -1.22 -3.39
CA GLY A 41 -0.99 -0.71 -4.25
C GLY A 41 -1.01 0.82 -4.38
N VAL A 42 -2.19 1.43 -4.54
CA VAL A 42 -2.33 2.90 -4.58
C VAL A 42 -1.91 3.52 -3.25
N MET A 43 -2.28 2.92 -2.11
CA MET A 43 -1.86 3.42 -0.80
C MET A 43 -0.33 3.42 -0.63
N VAL A 44 0.36 2.38 -1.09
CA VAL A 44 1.83 2.34 -1.07
C VAL A 44 2.42 3.43 -1.99
N LEU A 45 1.94 3.54 -3.23
CA LEU A 45 2.45 4.56 -4.16
C LEU A 45 2.25 5.99 -3.65
N VAL A 46 1.10 6.26 -3.03
CA VAL A 46 0.81 7.56 -2.41
C VAL A 46 1.70 7.79 -1.19
N GLY A 47 1.92 6.77 -0.36
CA GLY A 47 2.88 6.81 0.74
C GLY A 47 4.26 7.23 0.26
N MET A 48 4.81 6.51 -0.71
CA MET A 48 6.13 6.77 -1.28
C MET A 48 6.23 8.16 -1.91
N TRP A 49 5.18 8.61 -2.60
CA TRP A 49 5.14 9.95 -3.20
C TRP A 49 5.15 11.05 -2.13
N ILE A 50 4.40 10.86 -1.03
CA ILE A 50 4.39 11.78 0.11
C ILE A 50 5.76 11.76 0.80
N GLU A 51 6.38 10.60 1.01
CA GLU A 51 7.74 10.53 1.58
C GLU A 51 8.74 11.31 0.73
N LYS A 52 8.71 11.10 -0.60
CA LYS A 52 9.57 11.81 -1.53
C LYS A 52 9.35 13.33 -1.51
N ARG A 53 8.10 13.79 -1.35
CA ARG A 53 7.74 15.22 -1.39
C ARG A 53 7.95 15.94 -0.06
N TYR A 54 7.77 15.26 1.07
CA TYR A 54 7.69 15.89 2.40
C TYR A 54 8.77 15.46 3.39
N VAL A 55 9.40 14.30 3.20
CA VAL A 55 10.40 13.77 4.15
C VAL A 55 11.82 13.91 3.60
N GLY A 56 12.01 13.93 2.27
CA GLY A 56 13.31 14.27 1.66
C GLY A 56 14.38 13.18 1.73
N TYR A 57 14.02 11.91 1.97
CA TYR A 57 14.97 10.78 2.01
C TYR A 57 15.68 10.48 0.66
N TYR A 58 15.44 11.28 -0.39
CA TYR A 58 16.02 11.12 -1.73
C TYR A 58 16.93 12.29 -2.14
N GLU A 59 17.34 13.16 -1.21
CA GLU A 59 18.33 14.22 -1.45
C GLU A 59 19.74 13.90 -0.93
N ASP A 60 20.04 12.63 -0.59
CA ASP A 60 21.39 12.16 -0.26
C ASP A 60 22.03 11.38 -1.43
#